data_AF-A0A953NGM9-F1
#
_entry.id   AF-A0A953NGM9-F1
#
_cell.length_a   1.000
_cell.length_b   1.000
_cell.length_c   1.000
_cell.angle_alpha   90.00
_cell.angle_beta   90.00
_cell.angle_gamma   90.00
#
_symmetry.space_group_name_H-M   'P 1'
#
loop_
_entity.id
_entity.type
_entity.pdbx_description
1 polymer ?
#
loop_
_entity_poly.entity_id
_entity_poly.type
_entity_poly.pdbx_seq_one_letter_code
_entity_poly.pdbx_strand_id
1 'polypeptide(L)'
;YKAIMLLYLFVSFITILFTIKNSFFNQKNFSDLKIIFDFSSKEYEGWNWLIIFRILIISFIYFYPLLKGFININKNKEHIKIYSIWFTLYLVLSLVGFSLFLLVHVSDTTNVKNLLYALIPILLVDISYTLFNYFIKRRLFPIVFSSKTPLIIDIFSRITLCALTITVFMFWIGENPSGEALFNNKFYNWLHHLFNTKSITNLLIITSSSLIIGLLLTGLKIYSIYEIIYRQYDFVNFKSRISFYLTTLSAILIWLLSLFSLKIPTNNYFRPEEINYLGLLYGISNILIASLFAFLVITNFFNKKIVLNSNLLNVLYLAFFQLISWTIFLMSSFAKYSSIVNLINLFLTIFSSVTMFFIYYKKNKILNYLNLYFVGINIAIIVVISFIFGLNQVLLSESNKAFYTINSHLSLMQILTIITVFFQLAFITIVTIYIFKTIIKISKVENKEKVEAKNEKIKQTK
;
A
#
# COMPACT_ATOMS: atom_id res chain seq x y z
N TYR A 1 -11.48 -8.90 20.01
CA TYR A 1 -10.15 -8.67 19.40
C TYR A 1 -10.22 -7.99 18.04
N LYS A 2 -10.74 -8.61 16.96
CA LYS A 2 -10.74 -7.99 15.61
C LYS A 2 -11.47 -6.66 15.53
N ALA A 3 -12.73 -6.62 15.99
CA ALA A 3 -13.54 -5.41 15.97
C ALA A 3 -12.86 -4.27 16.75
N ILE A 4 -12.29 -4.58 17.91
CA ILE A 4 -11.51 -3.62 18.72
C ILE A 4 -10.34 -3.03 17.92
N MET A 5 -9.55 -3.86 17.24
CA MET A 5 -8.41 -3.37 16.43
C MET A 5 -8.85 -2.52 15.24
N LEU A 6 -9.94 -2.90 14.55
CA LEU A 6 -10.46 -2.11 13.43
C LEU A 6 -11.07 -0.80 13.89
N LEU A 7 -11.82 -0.81 14.99
CA LEU A 7 -12.39 0.39 15.59
C LEU A 7 -11.27 1.32 16.08
N TYR A 8 -10.27 0.77 16.78
CA TYR A 8 -9.09 1.52 17.18
C TYR A 8 -8.37 2.10 15.97
N LEU A 9 -8.02 1.31 14.95
CA LEU A 9 -7.41 1.79 13.70
C LEU A 9 -8.21 2.93 13.08
N PHE A 10 -9.53 2.78 12.97
CA PHE A 10 -10.41 3.77 12.38
C PHE A 10 -10.39 5.08 13.17
N VAL A 11 -10.62 5.03 14.48
CA VAL A 11 -10.70 6.21 15.36
C VAL A 11 -9.33 6.89 15.52
N SER A 12 -8.26 6.12 15.73
CA SER A 12 -6.91 6.68 15.90
C SER A 12 -6.35 7.22 14.58
N PHE A 13 -6.62 6.58 13.44
CA PHE A 13 -6.16 7.11 12.17
C PHE A 13 -6.96 8.33 11.72
N ILE A 14 -8.29 8.34 11.88
CA ILE A 14 -9.09 9.51 11.52
C ILE A 14 -8.74 10.73 12.38
N THR A 15 -8.44 10.53 13.68
CA THR A 15 -7.98 11.62 14.56
C THR A 15 -6.61 12.15 14.15
N ILE A 16 -5.67 11.27 13.77
CA ILE A 16 -4.39 11.68 13.18
C ILE A 16 -4.62 12.54 11.91
N LEU A 17 -5.53 12.12 11.03
CA LEU A 17 -5.83 12.82 9.78
C LEU A 17 -6.52 14.18 9.99
N PHE A 18 -7.44 14.29 10.94
CA PHE A 18 -8.04 15.59 11.28
C PHE A 18 -7.04 16.54 11.95
N THR A 19 -6.03 16.00 12.63
CA THR A 19 -4.97 16.78 13.29
C THR A 19 -3.70 16.90 12.43
N ILE A 20 -3.77 16.65 11.12
CA ILE A 20 -2.60 16.46 10.25
C ILE A 20 -1.60 17.62 10.25
N LYS A 21 -2.08 18.86 10.41
CA LYS A 21 -1.20 20.04 10.55
C LYS A 21 -0.28 19.94 11.77
N ASN A 22 -0.78 19.40 12.87
CA ASN A 22 -0.01 19.19 14.09
C ASN A 22 0.71 17.85 14.11
N SER A 23 0.02 16.77 13.71
CA SER A 23 0.53 15.41 13.81
C SER A 23 1.61 15.12 12.77
N PHE A 24 1.36 15.37 11.48
CA PHE A 24 2.33 15.16 10.40
C PHE A 24 3.27 16.35 10.25
N PHE A 25 2.71 17.56 10.12
CA PHE A 25 3.48 18.74 9.72
C PHE A 25 4.13 19.54 10.86
N ASN A 26 3.86 19.18 12.11
CA ASN A 26 4.47 19.83 13.27
C ASN A 26 4.32 21.37 13.26
N GLN A 27 3.13 21.88 12.90
CA GLN A 27 2.87 23.32 12.79
C GLN A 27 3.18 24.12 14.08
N LYS A 28 3.18 23.46 15.26
CA LYS A 28 3.59 24.10 16.51
C LYS A 28 5.04 24.59 16.51
N ASN A 29 5.94 23.87 15.84
CA ASN A 29 7.36 24.26 15.73
C ASN A 29 7.63 25.05 14.45
N PHE A 30 6.85 24.78 13.39
CA PHE A 30 6.98 25.45 12.09
C PHE A 30 5.76 26.35 11.89
N SER A 31 5.89 27.61 12.28
CA SER A 31 4.80 28.60 12.29
C SER A 31 4.18 28.83 10.90
N ASP A 32 4.92 28.57 9.81
CA ASP A 32 4.41 28.68 8.44
C ASP A 32 4.55 27.34 7.69
N LEU A 33 3.41 26.73 7.35
CA LEU A 33 3.34 25.51 6.54
C LEU A 33 3.83 25.73 5.10
N LYS A 34 4.03 26.99 4.65
CA LYS A 34 4.63 27.32 3.35
C LYS A 34 6.06 26.80 3.19
N ILE A 35 6.79 26.66 4.29
CA ILE A 35 8.21 26.27 4.29
C ILE A 35 8.39 24.74 4.15
N ILE A 36 7.32 23.97 4.43
CA ILE A 36 7.38 22.51 4.38
C ILE A 36 7.54 22.03 2.94
N PHE A 37 8.48 21.13 2.68
CA PHE A 37 8.87 20.70 1.35
C PHE A 37 9.37 21.83 0.43
N ASP A 38 9.80 22.98 0.98
CA ASP A 38 10.62 23.94 0.26
C ASP A 38 12.08 23.49 0.26
N PHE A 39 12.68 23.37 -0.92
CA PHE A 39 14.09 22.99 -1.11
C PHE A 39 14.94 24.16 -1.62
N SER A 40 14.45 25.40 -1.48
CA SER A 40 15.14 26.62 -1.93
C SER A 40 16.39 26.95 -1.10
N SER A 41 16.33 26.67 0.21
CA SER A 41 17.41 26.93 1.15
C SER A 41 17.88 25.65 1.81
N LYS A 42 19.17 25.61 2.13
CA LYS A 42 19.80 24.48 2.80
C LYS A 42 19.06 24.11 4.08
N GLU A 43 18.83 25.09 4.95
CA GLU A 43 18.11 24.90 6.22
C GLU A 43 16.75 24.20 6.03
N TYR A 44 15.97 24.61 5.03
CA TYR A 44 14.66 24.02 4.74
C TYR A 44 14.75 22.58 4.23
N GLU A 45 15.77 22.24 3.43
CA GLU A 45 16.01 20.84 3.05
C GLU A 45 16.24 19.95 4.29
N GLY A 46 17.02 20.46 5.26
CA GLY A 46 17.28 19.77 6.52
C GLY A 46 16.00 19.53 7.33
N TRP A 47 15.14 20.55 7.43
CA TRP A 47 13.86 20.45 8.12
C TRP A 47 12.90 19.46 7.45
N ASN A 48 12.84 19.49 6.11
CA ASN A 48 12.03 18.56 5.33
C ASN A 48 12.47 17.11 5.53
N TRP A 49 13.78 16.87 5.56
CA TRP A 49 14.32 15.56 5.87
C TRP A 49 13.88 15.06 7.26
N LEU A 50 13.99 15.92 8.28
CA LEU A 50 13.56 15.57 9.65
C LEU A 50 12.08 15.22 9.72
N ILE A 51 11.22 16.02 9.06
CA ILE A 51 9.76 15.79 9.01
C ILE A 51 9.46 14.46 8.32
N ILE A 52 10.02 14.22 7.13
CA ILE A 52 9.80 12.98 6.35
C ILE A 52 10.22 11.77 7.18
N PHE A 53 11.42 11.84 7.75
CA PHE A 53 12.00 10.73 8.49
C PHE A 53 11.19 10.40 9.75
N ARG A 54 10.80 11.43 10.52
CA ARG A 54 9.89 11.29 11.67
C ARG A 54 8.59 10.59 11.25
N ILE A 55 7.95 11.07 10.18
CA ILE A 55 6.69 10.50 9.69
C ILE A 55 6.88 9.02 9.32
N LEU A 56 7.96 8.66 8.63
CA LEU A 56 8.22 7.29 8.21
C LEU A 56 8.40 6.34 9.40
N ILE A 57 9.21 6.72 10.39
CA ILE A 57 9.44 5.88 11.57
C ILE A 57 8.17 5.74 12.40
N ILE A 58 7.50 6.84 12.72
CA ILE A 58 6.29 6.79 13.56
C ILE A 58 5.16 6.06 12.83
N SER A 59 5.02 6.24 11.51
CA SER A 59 4.09 5.46 10.69
C SER A 59 4.38 3.96 10.79
N PHE A 60 5.66 3.56 10.75
CA PHE A 60 6.04 2.16 10.92
C PHE A 60 5.67 1.65 12.33
N ILE A 61 6.04 2.37 13.38
CA ILE A 61 5.73 2.01 14.79
C ILE A 61 4.22 1.91 15.01
N TYR A 62 3.42 2.74 14.34
CA TYR A 62 1.96 2.72 14.45
C TYR A 62 1.31 1.60 13.64
N PHE A 63 1.55 1.54 12.32
CA PHE A 63 0.85 0.63 11.40
C PHE A 63 1.35 -0.81 11.45
N TYR A 64 2.66 -1.03 11.67
CA TYR A 64 3.21 -2.39 11.62
C TYR A 64 2.69 -3.29 12.74
N PRO A 65 2.74 -2.89 14.04
CA PRO A 65 2.14 -3.67 15.13
C PRO A 65 0.64 -3.85 14.96
N LEU A 66 -0.09 -2.83 14.49
CA LEU A 66 -1.53 -2.91 14.20
C LEU A 66 -1.86 -4.00 13.18
N LEU A 67 -1.23 -3.93 12.01
CA LEU A 67 -1.45 -4.89 10.94
C LEU A 67 -1.07 -6.30 11.37
N LYS A 68 0.08 -6.44 12.05
CA LYS A 68 0.58 -7.75 12.50
C LYS A 68 -0.31 -8.36 13.56
N GLY A 69 -0.63 -7.59 14.60
CA GLY A 69 -1.56 -7.95 15.66
C GLY A 69 -2.92 -8.37 15.11
N PHE A 70 -3.44 -7.65 14.11
CA PHE A 70 -4.73 -7.94 13.47
C PHE A 70 -4.71 -9.25 12.66
N ILE A 71 -3.72 -9.47 11.80
CA ILE A 71 -3.61 -10.68 10.98
C ILE A 71 -3.46 -11.92 11.86
N ASN A 72 -2.65 -11.82 12.91
CA ASN A 72 -2.32 -12.93 13.80
C ASN A 72 -3.52 -13.43 14.64
N ILE A 73 -4.58 -12.63 14.81
CA ILE A 73 -5.81 -13.07 15.51
C ILE A 73 -6.44 -14.29 14.83
N ASN A 74 -6.45 -14.35 13.49
CA ASN A 74 -6.97 -15.53 12.79
C ASN A 74 -6.04 -16.73 12.91
N LYS A 75 -4.74 -16.47 12.70
CA LYS A 75 -3.72 -17.52 12.71
C LYS A 75 -3.68 -18.27 14.04
N ASN A 76 -4.13 -17.66 15.13
CA ASN A 76 -4.15 -18.22 16.47
C ASN A 76 -5.56 -18.30 17.06
N LYS A 77 -6.61 -18.45 16.24
CA LYS A 77 -8.00 -18.50 16.72
C LYS A 77 -8.21 -19.61 17.77
N GLU A 78 -7.57 -20.76 17.58
CA GLU A 78 -7.64 -21.92 18.47
C GLU A 78 -6.90 -21.68 19.80
N HIS A 79 -5.83 -20.88 19.78
CA HIS A 79 -5.00 -20.56 20.94
C HIS A 79 -5.10 -19.10 21.37
N ILE A 80 -6.29 -18.49 21.18
CA ILE A 80 -6.47 -17.05 21.31
C ILE A 80 -6.16 -16.53 22.73
N LYS A 81 -6.43 -17.34 23.75
CA LYS A 81 -6.14 -17.01 25.16
C LYS A 81 -4.63 -16.84 25.38
N ILE A 82 -3.81 -17.73 24.85
CA ILE A 82 -2.35 -17.65 24.97
C ILE A 82 -1.83 -16.51 24.09
N TYR A 83 -2.37 -16.38 22.87
CA TYR A 83 -2.02 -15.29 21.96
C TYR A 83 -2.33 -13.88 22.51
N SER A 84 -3.21 -13.76 23.51
CA SER A 84 -3.62 -12.47 24.09
C SER A 84 -2.45 -11.62 24.58
N ILE A 85 -1.36 -12.24 25.06
CA ILE A 85 -0.14 -11.54 25.49
C ILE A 85 0.47 -10.76 24.32
N TRP A 86 0.75 -11.43 23.19
CA TRP A 86 1.27 -10.74 22.00
C TRP A 86 0.27 -9.76 21.41
N PHE A 87 -1.03 -10.07 21.46
CA PHE A 87 -2.06 -9.10 21.06
C PHE A 87 -1.94 -7.80 21.86
N THR A 88 -1.83 -7.88 23.20
CA THR A 88 -1.67 -6.69 24.05
C THR A 88 -0.37 -5.95 23.77
N LEU A 89 0.74 -6.65 23.59
CA LEU A 89 2.03 -6.04 23.25
C LEU A 89 1.99 -5.28 21.92
N TYR A 90 1.40 -5.89 20.87
CA TYR A 90 1.23 -5.20 19.59
C TYR A 90 0.31 -3.98 19.69
N LEU A 91 -0.76 -4.07 20.49
CA LEU A 91 -1.69 -2.96 20.70
C LEU A 91 -1.02 -1.81 21.46
N VAL A 92 -0.25 -2.10 22.52
CA VAL A 92 0.51 -1.10 23.28
C VAL A 92 1.57 -0.43 22.41
N LEU A 93 2.32 -1.18 21.61
CA LEU A 93 3.28 -0.59 20.67
C LEU A 93 2.62 0.35 19.66
N SER A 94 1.43 0.00 19.18
CA SER A 94 0.68 0.90 18.30
C SER A 94 0.12 2.12 19.03
N LEU A 95 -0.36 1.98 20.27
CA LEU A 95 -0.78 3.12 21.10
C LEU A 95 0.38 4.09 21.30
N VAL A 96 1.58 3.58 21.57
CA VAL A 96 2.80 4.39 21.63
C VAL A 96 3.01 5.11 20.29
N GLY A 97 2.93 4.42 19.16
CA GLY A 97 3.02 5.05 17.84
C GLY A 97 1.99 6.17 17.61
N PHE A 98 0.74 5.95 18.00
CA PHE A 98 -0.33 6.95 17.94
C PHE A 98 -0.02 8.17 18.82
N SER A 99 0.39 7.95 20.07
CA SER A 99 0.78 9.03 20.99
C SER A 99 1.99 9.81 20.47
N LEU A 100 2.99 9.13 19.89
CA LEU A 100 4.17 9.75 19.29
C LEU A 100 3.79 10.69 18.13
N PHE A 101 2.79 10.34 17.31
CA PHE A 101 2.26 11.23 16.26
C PHE A 101 1.76 12.56 16.81
N LEU A 102 1.12 12.56 17.99
CA LEU A 102 0.50 13.75 18.57
C LEU A 102 1.44 14.56 19.46
N LEU A 103 2.39 13.89 20.14
CA LEU A 103 3.20 14.50 21.20
C LEU A 103 4.61 14.86 20.75
N VAL A 104 5.21 14.06 19.85
CA VAL A 104 6.62 14.28 19.48
C VAL A 104 6.70 15.29 18.35
N HIS A 105 7.04 16.51 18.72
CA HIS A 105 7.32 17.61 17.82
C HIS A 105 8.83 17.70 17.65
N VAL A 106 9.33 17.38 16.46
CA VAL A 106 10.77 17.35 16.17
C VAL A 106 11.19 18.72 15.63
N SER A 107 12.10 19.37 16.34
CA SER A 107 12.96 20.45 15.84
C SER A 107 14.37 19.95 15.49
N ASP A 108 14.86 18.93 16.20
CA ASP A 108 16.28 18.56 16.20
C ASP A 108 16.54 17.10 15.81
N THR A 109 17.71 16.86 15.20
CA THR A 109 18.21 15.55 14.77
C THR A 109 18.35 14.54 15.93
N THR A 110 18.65 15.00 17.14
CA THR A 110 18.81 14.13 18.32
C THR A 110 17.48 13.49 18.75
N ASN A 111 16.38 14.25 18.68
CA ASN A 111 15.05 13.71 19.01
C ASN A 111 14.61 12.66 17.99
N VAL A 112 14.98 12.87 16.72
CA VAL A 112 14.76 11.91 15.65
C VAL A 112 15.55 10.61 15.86
N LYS A 113 16.82 10.73 16.26
CA LYS A 113 17.68 9.58 16.58
C LYS A 113 17.03 8.68 17.63
N ASN A 114 16.44 9.27 18.67
CA ASN A 114 15.81 8.52 19.74
C ASN A 114 14.59 7.70 19.27
N LEU A 115 13.88 8.15 18.22
CA LEU A 115 12.77 7.39 17.65
C LEU A 115 13.21 6.06 17.02
N LEU A 116 14.46 5.95 16.56
CA LEU A 116 14.99 4.68 16.01
C LEU A 116 15.01 3.56 17.04
N TYR A 117 15.23 3.88 18.33
CA TYR A 117 15.27 2.86 19.37
C TYR A 117 13.91 2.21 19.62
N ALA A 118 12.80 2.84 19.22
CA ALA A 118 11.48 2.22 19.28
C ALA A 118 11.35 1.00 18.35
N LEU A 119 12.24 0.83 17.38
CA LEU A 119 12.31 -0.38 16.54
C LEU A 119 12.77 -1.61 17.34
N ILE A 120 13.55 -1.44 18.41
CA ILE A 120 14.09 -2.55 19.21
C ILE A 120 12.97 -3.28 19.98
N PRO A 121 12.09 -2.61 20.76
CA PRO A 121 10.94 -3.27 21.37
C PRO A 121 10.04 -3.97 20.36
N ILE A 122 9.81 -3.37 19.18
CA ILE A 122 9.04 -3.99 18.10
C ILE A 122 9.70 -5.30 17.66
N LEU A 123 11.02 -5.28 17.41
CA LEU A 123 11.79 -6.46 17.02
C LEU A 123 11.69 -7.57 18.07
N LEU A 124 11.83 -7.25 19.36
CA LEU A 124 11.77 -8.22 20.46
C LEU A 124 10.40 -8.89 20.56
N VAL A 125 9.32 -8.09 20.52
CA VAL A 125 7.94 -8.63 20.49
C VAL A 125 7.74 -9.53 19.28
N ASP A 126 8.32 -9.16 18.16
CA ASP A 126 8.15 -9.88 16.91
C ASP A 126 8.90 -11.22 16.88
N ILE A 127 10.16 -11.23 17.33
CA ILE A 127 10.95 -12.46 17.49
C ILE A 127 10.26 -13.39 18.50
N SER A 128 9.82 -12.85 19.63
CA SER A 128 9.07 -13.61 20.65
C SER A 128 7.83 -14.28 20.04
N TYR A 129 7.05 -13.54 19.25
CA TYR A 129 5.89 -14.08 18.56
C TYR A 129 6.25 -15.15 17.52
N THR A 130 7.31 -14.95 16.73
CA THR A 130 7.76 -15.94 15.75
C THR A 130 8.17 -17.24 16.42
N LEU A 131 8.91 -17.17 17.54
CA LEU A 131 9.30 -18.35 18.33
C LEU A 131 8.07 -19.08 18.85
N PHE A 132 7.12 -18.35 19.47
CA PHE A 132 5.85 -18.91 19.93
C PHE A 132 5.09 -19.62 18.81
N ASN A 133 4.94 -18.95 17.66
CA ASN A 133 4.22 -19.48 16.52
C ASN A 133 4.91 -20.72 15.95
N TYR A 134 6.25 -20.77 15.94
CA TYR A 134 6.99 -21.98 15.56
C TYR A 134 6.69 -23.15 16.49
N PHE A 135 6.76 -22.97 17.82
CA PHE A 135 6.55 -24.07 18.76
C PHE A 135 5.12 -24.62 18.74
N ILE A 136 4.11 -23.74 18.62
CA ILE A 136 2.72 -24.18 18.52
C ILE A 136 2.46 -24.86 17.17
N LYS A 137 2.85 -24.22 16.06
CA LYS A 137 2.50 -24.72 14.73
C LYS A 137 3.32 -25.91 14.29
N ARG A 138 4.47 -26.19 14.91
CA ARG A 138 5.19 -27.45 14.68
C ARG A 138 4.32 -28.68 14.96
N ARG A 139 3.37 -28.58 15.90
CA ARG A 139 2.42 -29.67 16.21
C ARG A 139 1.25 -29.71 15.22
N LEU A 140 0.73 -28.56 14.81
CA LEU A 140 -0.46 -28.44 13.97
C LEU A 140 -0.17 -28.59 12.46
N PHE A 141 0.97 -28.09 12.00
CA PHE A 141 1.38 -28.03 10.59
C PHE A 141 2.84 -28.50 10.44
N PRO A 142 3.13 -29.80 10.69
CA PRO A 142 4.49 -30.30 10.72
C PRO A 142 5.20 -30.16 9.36
N ILE A 143 4.48 -30.14 8.24
CA ILE A 143 5.10 -30.01 6.91
C ILE A 143 5.80 -28.66 6.75
N VAL A 144 5.19 -27.57 7.22
CA VAL A 144 5.75 -26.21 7.10
C VAL A 144 6.72 -25.87 8.25
N PHE A 145 6.50 -26.44 9.45
CA PHE A 145 7.21 -26.07 10.68
C PHE A 145 8.13 -27.18 11.22
N SER A 146 8.35 -28.27 10.46
CA SER A 146 9.24 -29.38 10.87
C SER A 146 10.69 -28.93 10.97
N SER A 147 11.18 -28.19 9.97
CA SER A 147 12.55 -27.73 9.90
C SER A 147 12.76 -26.43 10.67
N LYS A 148 13.96 -26.29 11.26
CA LYS A 148 14.41 -25.03 11.89
C LYS A 148 14.88 -24.01 10.86
N THR A 149 15.09 -24.41 9.61
CA THR A 149 15.66 -23.52 8.58
C THR A 149 14.79 -22.30 8.28
N PRO A 150 13.45 -22.38 8.11
CA PRO A 150 12.63 -21.19 7.92
C PRO A 150 12.61 -20.28 9.15
N LEU A 151 12.73 -20.86 10.36
CA LEU A 151 12.82 -20.09 11.59
C LEU A 151 14.10 -19.24 11.64
N ILE A 152 15.24 -19.87 11.36
CA ILE A 152 16.55 -19.20 11.37
C ILE A 152 16.59 -18.11 10.31
N ILE A 153 16.12 -18.41 9.09
CA ILE A 153 16.06 -17.42 8.00
C ILE A 153 15.17 -16.24 8.41
N ASP A 154 13.97 -16.49 8.94
CA ASP A 154 13.04 -15.43 9.35
C ASP A 154 13.61 -14.53 10.46
N ILE A 155 14.15 -15.13 11.53
CA ILE A 155 14.74 -14.37 12.65
C ILE A 155 15.97 -13.61 12.20
N PHE A 156 16.87 -14.24 11.44
CA PHE A 156 18.07 -13.59 10.92
C PHE A 156 17.69 -12.40 10.05
N SER A 157 16.75 -12.56 9.11
CA SER A 157 16.27 -11.45 8.28
C SER A 157 15.63 -10.32 9.08
N ARG A 158 14.89 -10.62 10.16
CA ARG A 158 14.33 -9.59 11.06
C ARG A 158 15.42 -8.79 11.75
N ILE A 159 16.38 -9.49 12.36
CA ILE A 159 17.47 -8.86 13.10
C ILE A 159 18.33 -8.04 12.15
N THR A 160 18.74 -8.60 11.01
CA THR A 160 19.63 -7.91 10.08
C THR A 160 18.97 -6.69 9.44
N LEU A 161 17.69 -6.76 9.07
CA LEU A 161 16.97 -5.58 8.56
C LEU A 161 16.86 -4.49 9.61
N CYS A 162 16.51 -4.83 10.85
CA CYS A 162 16.41 -3.85 11.93
C CYS A 162 17.78 -3.26 12.29
N ALA A 163 18.83 -4.08 12.32
CA ALA A 163 20.19 -3.62 12.56
C ALA A 163 20.69 -2.72 11.42
N LEU A 164 20.43 -3.08 10.15
CA LEU A 164 20.77 -2.27 8.99
C LEU A 164 20.05 -0.92 9.03
N THR A 165 18.75 -0.88 9.32
CA THR A 165 18.02 0.39 9.39
C THR A 165 18.54 1.28 10.51
N ILE A 166 18.74 0.72 11.72
CA ILE A 166 19.29 1.49 12.85
C ILE A 166 20.69 1.99 12.50
N THR A 167 21.60 1.13 12.03
CA THR A 167 22.99 1.51 11.73
C THR A 167 23.07 2.57 10.64
N VAL A 168 22.36 2.40 9.52
CA VAL A 168 22.36 3.37 8.41
C VAL A 168 21.92 4.76 8.91
N PHE A 169 20.84 4.84 9.67
CA PHE A 169 20.36 6.14 10.16
C PHE A 169 21.17 6.69 11.34
N MET A 170 21.79 5.83 12.14
CA MET A 170 22.73 6.26 13.18
C MET A 170 24.01 6.83 12.57
N PHE A 171 24.55 6.25 11.50
CA PHE A 171 25.66 6.84 10.74
C PHE A 171 25.24 8.16 10.08
N TRP A 172 24.04 8.20 9.50
CA TRP A 172 23.52 9.43 8.91
C TRP A 172 23.46 10.56 9.95
N ILE A 173 22.81 10.34 11.10
CA ILE A 173 22.62 11.37 12.12
C ILE A 173 23.91 11.65 12.90
N GLY A 174 24.76 10.63 13.10
CA GLY A 174 25.94 10.71 13.96
C GLY A 174 27.09 11.56 13.41
N GLU A 175 27.17 11.74 12.09
CA GLU A 175 28.25 12.52 11.45
C GLU A 175 28.14 14.03 11.68
N ASN A 176 26.94 14.58 11.94
CA ASN A 176 26.74 16.00 12.28
C ASN A 176 25.81 16.17 13.49
N PRO A 177 26.36 16.11 14.72
CA PRO A 177 25.59 16.30 15.93
C PRO A 177 25.07 17.75 16.11
N SER A 178 25.59 18.71 15.33
CA SER A 178 25.19 20.12 15.33
C SER A 178 23.79 20.40 14.75
N GLY A 179 23.07 19.38 14.27
CA GLY A 179 21.68 19.52 13.82
C GLY A 179 21.48 19.56 12.30
N GLU A 180 22.55 19.66 11.51
CA GLU A 180 22.48 19.69 10.05
C GLU A 180 22.51 18.26 9.46
N ALA A 181 21.33 17.68 9.23
CA ALA A 181 21.20 16.29 8.75
C ALA A 181 21.71 16.07 7.31
N LEU A 182 21.78 17.11 6.49
CA LEU A 182 22.13 17.02 5.07
C LEU A 182 23.43 17.76 4.73
N PHE A 183 23.67 18.94 5.30
CA PHE A 183 24.85 19.76 4.98
C PHE A 183 26.07 19.28 5.72
N ASN A 184 27.21 19.32 5.03
CA ASN A 184 28.51 18.83 5.53
C ASN A 184 28.47 17.39 6.07
N ASN A 185 27.46 16.61 5.69
CA ASN A 185 27.30 15.24 6.13
C ASN A 185 28.01 14.32 5.15
N LYS A 186 29.11 13.71 5.58
CA LYS A 186 29.91 12.81 4.74
C LYS A 186 29.10 11.60 4.25
N PHE A 187 28.22 11.08 5.10
CA PHE A 187 27.36 9.95 4.74
C PHE A 187 26.34 10.35 3.67
N TYR A 188 25.70 11.52 3.82
CA TYR A 188 24.83 12.07 2.78
C TYR A 188 25.58 12.31 1.47
N ASN A 189 26.76 12.94 1.51
CA ASN A 189 27.57 13.20 0.33
C ASN A 189 28.00 11.91 -0.37
N TRP A 190 28.34 10.87 0.41
CA TRP A 190 28.63 9.54 -0.12
C TRP A 190 27.40 8.91 -0.80
N LEU A 191 26.23 8.96 -0.17
CA LEU A 191 24.97 8.50 -0.78
C LEU A 191 24.64 9.28 -2.07
N HIS A 192 24.75 10.61 -2.02
CA HIS A 192 24.52 11.47 -3.16
C HIS A 192 25.48 11.14 -4.31
N HIS A 193 26.77 10.95 -4.02
CA HIS A 193 27.75 10.51 -5.00
C HIS A 193 27.38 9.14 -5.58
N LEU A 194 26.96 8.20 -4.74
CA LEU A 194 26.59 6.84 -5.14
C LEU A 194 25.41 6.84 -6.13
N PHE A 195 24.40 7.70 -5.94
CA PHE A 195 23.25 7.76 -6.85
C PHE A 195 23.44 8.67 -8.07
N ASN A 196 24.18 9.79 -7.95
CA ASN A 196 24.25 10.79 -9.01
C ASN A 196 25.44 10.63 -9.96
N THR A 197 26.55 10.06 -9.50
CA THR A 197 27.69 9.86 -10.40
C THR A 197 27.55 8.57 -11.18
N LYS A 198 27.62 8.69 -12.51
CA LYS A 198 27.47 7.57 -13.45
C LYS A 198 28.77 6.77 -13.49
N SER A 199 28.92 5.82 -12.56
CA SER A 199 30.05 4.87 -12.53
C SER A 199 29.56 3.43 -12.43
N ILE A 200 30.32 2.50 -13.03
CA ILE A 200 30.01 1.06 -12.99
C ILE A 200 30.05 0.53 -11.55
N THR A 201 31.00 1.02 -10.74
CA THR A 201 31.14 0.67 -9.33
C THR A 201 29.89 1.04 -8.54
N ASN A 202 29.37 2.26 -8.72
CA ASN A 202 28.14 2.68 -8.05
C ASN A 202 26.93 1.85 -8.48
N LEU A 203 26.81 1.55 -9.78
CA LEU A 203 25.73 0.70 -10.27
C LEU A 203 25.80 -0.71 -9.65
N LEU A 204 27.00 -1.28 -9.51
CA LEU A 204 27.19 -2.56 -8.82
C LEU A 204 26.84 -2.48 -7.33
N ILE A 205 27.19 -1.39 -6.65
CA ILE A 205 26.83 -1.20 -5.24
C ILE A 205 25.29 -1.08 -5.09
N ILE A 206 24.63 -0.25 -5.91
CA ILE A 206 23.17 -0.07 -5.87
C ILE A 206 22.43 -1.39 -6.16
N THR A 207 22.88 -2.14 -7.17
CA THR A 207 22.22 -3.40 -7.57
C THR A 207 22.46 -4.50 -6.53
N SER A 208 23.67 -4.63 -5.99
CA SER A 208 23.95 -5.60 -4.92
C SER A 208 23.22 -5.26 -3.62
N SER A 209 23.20 -3.98 -3.20
CA SER A 209 22.47 -3.57 -1.99
C SER A 209 20.96 -3.79 -2.13
N SER A 210 20.39 -3.50 -3.31
CA SER A 210 18.96 -3.74 -3.56
C SER A 210 18.62 -5.23 -3.61
N LEU A 211 19.50 -6.09 -4.17
CA LEU A 211 19.36 -7.54 -4.12
C LEU A 211 19.42 -8.07 -2.69
N ILE A 212 20.37 -7.61 -1.87
CA ILE A 212 20.48 -8.01 -0.46
C ILE A 212 19.22 -7.62 0.31
N ILE A 213 18.76 -6.38 0.20
CA ILE A 213 17.52 -5.93 0.84
C ILE A 213 16.34 -6.78 0.35
N GLY A 214 16.25 -7.06 -0.96
CA GLY A 214 15.23 -7.92 -1.54
C GLY A 214 15.23 -9.33 -0.95
N LEU A 215 16.39 -9.96 -0.81
CA LEU A 215 16.56 -11.28 -0.19
C LEU A 215 16.17 -11.28 1.30
N LEU A 216 16.51 -10.22 2.03
CA LEU A 216 16.09 -10.09 3.43
C LEU A 216 14.56 -9.93 3.55
N LEU A 217 13.95 -9.14 2.67
CA LEU A 217 12.49 -8.97 2.63
C LEU A 217 11.75 -10.27 2.27
N THR A 218 12.31 -11.09 1.37
CA THR A 218 11.75 -12.43 1.09
C THR A 218 11.95 -13.37 2.28
N GLY A 219 13.10 -13.29 2.96
CA GLY A 219 13.37 -14.01 4.20
C GLY A 219 12.33 -13.76 5.30
N LEU A 220 11.89 -12.51 5.49
CA LEU A 220 10.79 -12.15 6.43
C LEU A 220 9.44 -12.83 6.14
N LYS A 221 9.28 -13.39 4.94
CA LYS A 221 8.05 -14.03 4.45
C LYS A 221 8.25 -15.51 4.13
N ILE A 222 9.37 -16.11 4.54
CA ILE A 222 9.74 -17.49 4.21
C ILE A 222 8.64 -18.50 4.58
N TYR A 223 8.00 -18.35 5.75
CA TYR A 223 6.86 -19.20 6.14
C TYR A 223 5.67 -19.07 5.19
N SER A 224 5.35 -17.87 4.72
CA SER A 224 4.26 -17.69 3.75
C SER A 224 4.63 -18.25 2.38
N ILE A 225 5.90 -18.22 1.98
CA ILE A 225 6.38 -18.87 0.75
C ILE A 225 6.21 -20.39 0.88
N TYR A 226 6.61 -20.97 2.01
CA TYR A 226 6.44 -22.40 2.27
C TYR A 226 4.96 -22.81 2.31
N GLU A 227 4.09 -22.02 2.96
CA GLU A 227 2.64 -22.24 2.96
C GLU A 227 2.07 -22.29 1.52
N ILE A 228 2.60 -21.47 0.59
CA ILE A 228 2.19 -21.47 -0.83
C ILE A 228 2.71 -22.72 -1.54
N ILE A 229 3.99 -23.07 -1.37
CA ILE A 229 4.63 -24.24 -2.01
C ILE A 229 3.89 -25.52 -1.63
N TYR A 230 3.58 -25.69 -0.33
CA TYR A 230 2.85 -26.84 0.18
C TYR A 230 1.32 -26.73 0.06
N ARG A 231 0.80 -25.65 -0.55
CA ARG A 231 -0.64 -25.39 -0.73
C ARG A 231 -1.45 -25.38 0.57
N GLN A 232 -0.83 -25.09 1.71
CA GLN A 232 -1.49 -25.01 3.03
C GLN A 232 -1.90 -23.57 3.40
N TYR A 233 -2.13 -22.73 2.39
CA TYR A 233 -2.36 -21.31 2.61
C TYR A 233 -3.82 -21.03 3.03
N ASP A 234 -3.98 -20.24 4.10
CA ASP A 234 -5.30 -19.88 4.62
C ASP A 234 -5.85 -18.58 3.98
N PHE A 235 -6.92 -18.72 3.20
CA PHE A 235 -7.66 -17.61 2.56
C PHE A 235 -8.21 -16.58 3.56
N VAL A 236 -8.47 -16.96 4.81
CA VAL A 236 -8.99 -16.07 5.86
C VAL A 236 -8.00 -14.95 6.18
N ASN A 237 -6.70 -15.20 6.03
CA ASN A 237 -5.66 -14.19 6.23
C ASN A 237 -5.72 -13.07 5.18
N PHE A 238 -6.02 -13.40 3.92
CA PHE A 238 -6.19 -12.40 2.85
C PHE A 238 -7.40 -11.51 3.07
N LYS A 239 -8.55 -12.14 3.38
CA LYS A 239 -9.77 -11.39 3.70
C LYS A 239 -9.53 -10.41 4.86
N SER A 240 -8.70 -10.80 5.81
CA SER A 240 -8.35 -9.93 6.93
C SER A 240 -7.46 -8.76 6.50
N ARG A 241 -6.42 -8.97 5.68
CA ARG A 241 -5.65 -7.86 5.10
C ARG A 241 -6.53 -6.86 4.36
N ILE A 242 -7.46 -7.37 3.54
CA ILE A 242 -8.43 -6.53 2.82
C ILE A 242 -9.30 -5.73 3.80
N SER A 243 -9.82 -6.36 4.86
CA SER A 243 -10.61 -5.62 5.86
C SER A 243 -9.80 -4.54 6.58
N PHE A 244 -8.52 -4.75 6.81
CA PHE A 244 -7.62 -3.74 7.38
C PHE A 244 -7.49 -2.55 6.42
N TYR A 245 -7.14 -2.80 5.15
CA TYR A 245 -6.99 -1.74 4.16
C TYR A 245 -8.30 -0.99 3.87
N LEU A 246 -9.45 -1.69 3.85
CA LEU A 246 -10.76 -1.04 3.71
C LEU A 246 -11.10 -0.13 4.89
N THR A 247 -10.69 -0.50 6.10
CA THR A 247 -10.89 0.33 7.30
C THR A 247 -9.99 1.57 7.25
N THR A 248 -8.75 1.43 6.78
CA THR A 248 -7.87 2.57 6.51
C THR A 248 -8.46 3.48 5.42
N LEU A 249 -9.01 2.89 4.35
CA LEU A 249 -9.62 3.61 3.25
C LEU A 249 -10.87 4.38 3.70
N SER A 250 -11.72 3.80 4.54
CA SER A 250 -12.92 4.49 5.04
C SER A 250 -12.57 5.70 5.90
N ALA A 251 -11.54 5.60 6.77
CA ALA A 251 -11.04 6.74 7.52
C ALA A 251 -10.53 7.87 6.59
N ILE A 252 -9.78 7.51 5.54
CA ILE A 252 -9.30 8.47 4.54
C ILE A 252 -10.45 9.11 3.77
N LEU A 253 -11.46 8.35 3.36
CA LEU A 253 -12.61 8.89 2.63
C LEU A 253 -13.38 9.94 3.43
N ILE A 254 -13.59 9.68 4.73
CA ILE A 254 -14.24 10.67 5.62
C ILE A 254 -13.35 11.91 5.78
N TRP A 255 -12.03 11.73 5.90
CA TRP A 255 -11.12 12.85 5.93
C TRP A 255 -11.11 13.65 4.61
N LEU A 256 -11.09 13.00 3.44
CA LEU A 256 -11.16 13.67 2.15
C LEU A 256 -12.43 14.52 2.02
N LEU A 257 -13.57 14.05 2.55
CA LEU A 257 -14.81 14.85 2.59
C LEU A 257 -14.62 16.16 3.36
N SER A 258 -13.85 16.14 4.46
CA SER A 258 -13.56 17.36 5.22
C SER A 258 -12.69 18.36 4.44
N LEU A 259 -11.85 17.89 3.52
CA LEU A 259 -10.95 18.76 2.73
C LEU A 259 -11.70 19.64 1.72
N PHE A 260 -12.93 19.30 1.35
CA PHE A 260 -13.77 20.19 0.53
C PHE A 260 -14.07 21.53 1.20
N SER A 261 -13.96 21.60 2.54
CA SER A 261 -14.17 22.85 3.28
C SER A 261 -12.95 23.77 3.29
N LEU A 262 -11.78 23.30 2.85
CA LEU A 262 -10.56 24.09 2.84
C LEU A 262 -10.62 25.15 1.73
N LYS A 263 -10.36 26.40 2.11
CA LYS A 263 -10.22 27.50 1.14
C LYS A 263 -8.80 27.48 0.59
N ILE A 264 -8.66 27.31 -0.71
CA ILE A 264 -7.37 27.41 -1.40
C ILE A 264 -7.22 28.85 -1.89
N PRO A 265 -6.19 29.59 -1.45
CA PRO A 265 -6.00 30.97 -1.89
C PRO A 265 -5.80 31.02 -3.41
N THR A 266 -6.62 31.85 -4.07
CA THR A 266 -6.62 32.04 -5.53
C THR A 266 -5.50 32.94 -6.04
N ASN A 267 -4.53 33.29 -5.18
CA ASN A 267 -3.34 34.08 -5.53
C ASN A 267 -2.39 33.27 -6.42
N ASN A 268 -2.85 32.96 -7.62
CA ASN A 268 -2.04 32.48 -8.71
C ASN A 268 -1.40 33.69 -9.38
N TYR A 269 -0.11 33.90 -9.12
CA TYR A 269 0.76 34.70 -9.99
C TYR A 269 0.88 34.09 -11.41
N PHE A 270 0.33 32.88 -11.64
CA PHE A 270 0.21 32.24 -12.95
C PHE A 270 -1.25 31.81 -13.18
N ARG A 271 -2.09 32.74 -13.65
CA ARG A 271 -3.51 32.60 -14.05
C ARG A 271 -4.52 32.24 -12.94
N PRO A 272 -5.57 33.04 -12.72
CA PRO A 272 -6.72 32.58 -11.94
C PRO A 272 -7.31 31.36 -12.65
N GLU A 273 -7.26 30.20 -12.01
CA GLU A 273 -7.93 29.00 -12.52
C GLU A 273 -9.43 29.20 -12.28
N GLU A 274 -10.14 29.76 -13.26
CA GLU A 274 -11.59 29.67 -13.28
C GLU A 274 -11.99 28.20 -13.16
N ILE A 275 -12.97 27.91 -12.29
CA ILE A 275 -13.46 26.54 -12.09
C ILE A 275 -14.13 26.09 -13.39
N ASN A 276 -13.39 25.34 -14.20
CA ASN A 276 -13.96 24.72 -15.38
C ASN A 276 -14.74 23.47 -14.96
N TYR A 277 -16.04 23.63 -14.77
CA TYR A 277 -16.96 22.56 -14.39
C TYR A 277 -17.03 21.43 -15.43
N LEU A 278 -16.58 21.64 -16.69
CA LEU A 278 -16.45 20.55 -17.67
C LEU A 278 -15.51 19.44 -17.17
N GLY A 279 -14.52 19.79 -16.35
CA GLY A 279 -13.63 18.82 -15.72
C GLY A 279 -14.36 17.82 -14.81
N LEU A 280 -15.57 18.12 -14.34
CA LEU A 280 -16.37 17.17 -13.53
C LEU A 280 -16.92 16.00 -14.36
N LEU A 281 -16.96 16.12 -15.70
CA LEU A 281 -17.40 15.03 -16.58
C LEU A 281 -16.48 13.80 -16.45
N TYR A 282 -15.20 13.97 -16.10
CA TYR A 282 -14.31 12.84 -15.80
C TYR A 282 -14.77 12.08 -14.54
N GLY A 283 -15.25 12.78 -13.51
CA GLY A 283 -15.83 12.16 -12.32
C GLY A 283 -17.17 11.45 -12.62
N ILE A 284 -18.05 12.09 -13.40
CA ILE A 284 -19.35 11.51 -13.79
C ILE A 284 -19.15 10.28 -14.67
N SER A 285 -18.20 10.30 -15.61
CA SER A 285 -17.92 9.14 -16.46
C SER A 285 -17.44 7.93 -15.64
N ASN A 286 -16.71 8.14 -14.55
CA ASN A 286 -16.39 7.07 -13.60
C ASN A 286 -17.62 6.44 -12.93
N ILE A 287 -18.66 7.22 -12.63
CA ILE A 287 -19.93 6.68 -12.10
C ILE A 287 -20.63 5.85 -13.17
N LEU A 288 -20.68 6.33 -14.43
CA LEU A 288 -21.27 5.61 -15.56
C LEU A 288 -20.54 4.28 -15.83
N ILE A 289 -19.22 4.25 -15.69
CA ILE A 289 -18.42 3.02 -15.85
C ILE A 289 -18.74 2.01 -14.76
N ALA A 290 -18.86 2.46 -13.51
CA ALA A 290 -19.27 1.58 -12.41
C ALA A 290 -20.70 1.05 -12.59
N SER A 291 -21.62 1.88 -13.09
CA SER A 291 -23.00 1.46 -13.37
C SER A 291 -23.08 0.47 -14.55
N LEU A 292 -22.30 0.69 -15.62
CA LEU A 292 -22.16 -0.26 -16.72
C LEU A 292 -21.58 -1.60 -16.25
N PHE A 293 -20.53 -1.57 -15.42
CA PHE A 293 -19.99 -2.78 -14.80
C PHE A 293 -21.05 -3.51 -13.98
N ALA A 294 -21.77 -2.78 -13.11
CA ALA A 294 -22.85 -3.34 -12.30
C ALA A 294 -23.92 -4.00 -13.19
N PHE A 295 -24.36 -3.31 -14.23
CA PHE A 295 -25.33 -3.81 -15.20
C PHE A 295 -24.84 -5.09 -15.86
N LEU A 296 -23.62 -5.13 -16.41
CA LEU A 296 -23.05 -6.33 -17.05
C LEU A 296 -22.91 -7.52 -16.08
N VAL A 297 -22.52 -7.25 -14.84
CA VAL A 297 -22.33 -8.28 -13.82
C VAL A 297 -23.66 -8.86 -13.34
N ILE A 298 -24.68 -8.01 -13.18
CA ILE A 298 -26.05 -8.34 -12.73
C ILE A 298 -26.88 -8.98 -13.84
N THR A 299 -26.82 -8.47 -15.07
CA THR A 299 -27.52 -9.08 -16.22
C THR A 299 -27.01 -10.48 -16.52
N ASN A 300 -25.70 -10.70 -16.47
CA ASN A 300 -25.11 -12.05 -16.52
C ASN A 300 -25.58 -12.95 -15.35
N PHE A 301 -26.06 -12.39 -14.25
CA PHE A 301 -26.59 -13.15 -13.11
C PHE A 301 -28.05 -13.59 -13.34
N PHE A 302 -28.90 -12.70 -13.87
CA PHE A 302 -30.32 -12.99 -14.10
C PHE A 302 -30.57 -13.73 -15.42
N ASN A 303 -29.83 -13.40 -16.48
CA ASN A 303 -29.94 -14.08 -17.77
C ASN A 303 -29.02 -15.29 -17.80
N LYS A 304 -29.50 -16.42 -17.25
CA LYS A 304 -28.84 -17.75 -17.37
C LYS A 304 -28.55 -18.20 -18.82
N LYS A 305 -29.05 -17.47 -19.83
CA LYS A 305 -28.84 -17.74 -21.26
C LYS A 305 -27.41 -17.42 -21.74
N ILE A 306 -26.62 -16.63 -21.00
CA ILE A 306 -25.21 -16.38 -21.34
C ILE A 306 -24.37 -17.44 -20.62
N VAL A 307 -23.99 -18.49 -21.36
CA VAL A 307 -23.30 -19.71 -20.88
C VAL A 307 -21.87 -19.43 -20.33
N LEU A 308 -21.39 -18.18 -20.42
CA LEU A 308 -20.05 -17.77 -20.01
C LEU A 308 -19.98 -17.32 -18.54
N ASN A 309 -20.65 -18.03 -17.61
CA ASN A 309 -20.57 -17.74 -16.17
C ASN A 309 -19.26 -18.28 -15.55
N SER A 310 -18.11 -17.90 -16.12
CA SER A 310 -16.81 -18.28 -15.59
C SER A 310 -16.28 -17.20 -14.64
N ASN A 311 -15.75 -17.62 -13.49
CA ASN A 311 -15.11 -16.72 -12.53
C ASN A 311 -13.96 -15.92 -13.16
N LEU A 312 -13.28 -16.49 -14.17
CA LEU A 312 -12.19 -15.83 -14.89
C LEU A 312 -12.66 -14.66 -15.73
N LEU A 313 -13.81 -14.76 -16.41
CA LEU A 313 -14.37 -13.65 -17.16
C LEU A 313 -14.83 -12.51 -16.25
N ASN A 314 -15.42 -12.83 -15.09
CA ASN A 314 -15.77 -11.81 -14.10
C ASN A 314 -14.52 -11.04 -13.58
N VAL A 315 -13.36 -11.70 -13.50
CA VAL A 315 -12.09 -11.06 -13.13
C VAL A 315 -11.59 -10.16 -14.23
N LEU A 316 -11.66 -10.62 -15.48
CA LEU A 316 -11.27 -9.81 -16.63
C LEU A 316 -12.14 -8.55 -16.73
N TYR A 317 -13.45 -8.66 -16.53
CA TYR A 317 -14.32 -7.48 -16.46
C TYR A 317 -13.91 -6.55 -15.32
N LEU A 318 -13.69 -7.06 -14.11
CA LEU A 318 -13.23 -6.22 -13.01
C LEU A 318 -11.93 -5.49 -13.37
N ALA A 319 -10.93 -6.20 -13.88
CA ALA A 319 -9.63 -5.65 -14.24
C ALA A 319 -9.77 -4.56 -15.33
N PHE A 320 -10.55 -4.85 -16.38
CA PHE A 320 -10.81 -3.92 -17.48
C PHE A 320 -11.51 -2.64 -17.03
N PHE A 321 -12.60 -2.75 -16.28
CA PHE A 321 -13.35 -1.57 -15.80
C PHE A 321 -12.55 -0.76 -14.77
N GLN A 322 -11.73 -1.40 -13.94
CA GLN A 322 -10.77 -0.70 -13.06
C GLN A 322 -9.73 0.07 -13.87
N LEU A 323 -9.14 -0.52 -14.91
CA LEU A 323 -8.21 0.18 -15.80
C LEU A 323 -8.87 1.42 -16.40
N ILE A 324 -10.06 1.28 -17.00
CA ILE A 324 -10.76 2.42 -17.61
C ILE A 324 -10.95 3.52 -16.57
N SER A 325 -11.45 3.18 -15.38
CA SER A 325 -11.69 4.18 -14.33
C SER A 325 -10.43 4.96 -13.93
N TRP A 326 -9.31 4.26 -13.74
CA TRP A 326 -8.03 4.91 -13.43
C TRP A 326 -7.43 5.68 -14.61
N THR A 327 -7.65 5.25 -15.86
CA THR A 327 -7.22 6.01 -17.04
C THR A 327 -8.00 7.31 -17.24
N ILE A 328 -9.30 7.33 -16.91
CA ILE A 328 -10.10 8.56 -16.95
C ILE A 328 -9.63 9.54 -15.89
N PHE A 329 -9.32 9.05 -14.69
CA PHE A 329 -8.74 9.89 -13.65
C PHE A 329 -7.35 10.40 -14.04
N LEU A 330 -6.52 9.57 -14.68
CA LEU A 330 -5.24 9.98 -15.24
C LEU A 330 -5.45 11.14 -16.24
N MET A 331 -6.36 11.01 -17.20
CA MET A 331 -6.68 12.07 -18.16
C MET A 331 -7.12 13.37 -17.46
N SER A 332 -7.99 13.27 -16.44
CA SER A 332 -8.38 14.42 -15.62
C SER A 332 -7.17 15.11 -14.97
N SER A 333 -6.24 14.34 -14.41
CA SER A 333 -5.05 14.88 -13.75
C SER A 333 -4.10 15.61 -14.71
N PHE A 334 -4.14 15.28 -16.01
CA PHE A 334 -3.35 15.93 -17.05
C PHE A 334 -4.01 17.16 -17.65
N ALA A 335 -5.35 17.23 -17.63
CA ALA A 335 -6.11 18.32 -18.23
C ALA A 335 -6.01 19.67 -17.47
N LYS A 336 -5.17 19.76 -16.43
CA LYS A 336 -4.83 20.97 -15.66
C LYS A 336 -6.07 21.74 -15.16
N TYR A 337 -7.04 21.03 -14.61
CA TYR A 337 -8.18 21.64 -13.90
C TYR A 337 -7.81 22.06 -12.48
N SER A 338 -8.70 22.85 -11.87
CA SER A 338 -8.55 23.29 -10.48
C SER A 338 -8.36 22.11 -9.52
N SER A 339 -7.58 22.35 -8.46
CA SER A 339 -7.28 21.34 -7.45
C SER A 339 -8.53 20.71 -6.84
N ILE A 340 -9.59 21.50 -6.66
CA ILE A 340 -10.89 21.04 -6.14
C ILE A 340 -11.58 20.08 -7.12
N VAL A 341 -11.58 20.38 -8.42
CA VAL A 341 -12.15 19.48 -9.44
C VAL A 341 -11.40 18.14 -9.45
N ASN A 342 -10.08 18.17 -9.33
CA ASN A 342 -9.27 16.97 -9.20
C ASN A 342 -9.57 16.16 -7.91
N LEU A 343 -9.89 16.83 -6.79
CA LEU A 343 -10.34 16.19 -5.55
C LEU A 343 -11.68 15.47 -5.74
N ILE A 344 -12.65 16.14 -6.38
CA ILE A 344 -13.97 15.56 -6.67
C ILE A 344 -13.80 14.34 -7.58
N ASN A 345 -13.02 14.48 -8.66
CA ASN A 345 -12.77 13.40 -9.59
C ASN A 345 -12.06 12.21 -8.93
N LEU A 346 -11.09 12.45 -8.04
CA LEU A 346 -10.45 11.39 -7.26
C LEU A 346 -11.47 10.68 -6.37
N PHE A 347 -12.26 11.43 -5.61
CA PHE A 347 -13.27 10.88 -4.71
C PHE A 347 -14.28 9.98 -5.46
N LEU A 348 -14.79 10.45 -6.59
CA LEU A 348 -15.71 9.68 -7.44
C LEU A 348 -15.03 8.45 -8.05
N THR A 349 -13.76 8.55 -8.46
CA THR A 349 -12.98 7.39 -8.95
C THR A 349 -12.84 6.33 -7.86
N ILE A 350 -12.49 6.74 -6.63
CA ILE A 350 -12.36 5.82 -5.50
C ILE A 350 -13.70 5.16 -5.19
N PHE A 351 -14.77 5.95 -5.11
CA PHE A 351 -16.11 5.43 -4.85
C PHE A 351 -16.55 4.42 -5.93
N SER A 352 -16.37 4.74 -7.21
CA SER A 352 -16.59 3.81 -8.32
C SER A 352 -15.74 2.55 -8.22
N SER A 353 -14.45 2.67 -7.88
CA SER A 353 -13.56 1.51 -7.74
C SER A 353 -14.00 0.57 -6.60
N VAL A 354 -14.40 1.12 -5.45
CA VAL A 354 -14.85 0.35 -4.29
C VAL A 354 -16.18 -0.32 -4.54
N THR A 355 -17.13 0.37 -5.19
CA THR A 355 -18.41 -0.23 -5.57
C THR A 355 -18.23 -1.39 -6.55
N MET A 356 -17.34 -1.26 -7.54
CA MET A 356 -16.99 -2.38 -8.44
C MET A 356 -16.40 -3.58 -7.68
N PHE A 357 -15.49 -3.37 -6.72
CA PHE A 357 -14.98 -4.47 -5.89
C PHE A 357 -16.10 -5.12 -5.07
N PHE A 358 -16.98 -4.33 -4.45
CA PHE A 358 -18.09 -4.84 -3.66
C PHE A 358 -19.03 -5.72 -4.48
N ILE A 359 -19.43 -5.27 -5.67
CA ILE A 359 -20.29 -6.01 -6.59
C ILE A 359 -19.60 -7.32 -7.02
N TYR A 360 -18.31 -7.26 -7.37
CA TYR A 360 -17.52 -8.43 -7.74
C TYR A 360 -17.49 -9.48 -6.61
N TYR A 361 -17.25 -9.06 -5.37
CA TYR A 361 -17.22 -9.95 -4.21
C TYR A 361 -18.58 -10.56 -3.89
N LYS A 362 -19.66 -9.80 -4.02
CA LYS A 362 -21.02 -10.31 -3.77
C LYS A 362 -21.40 -11.42 -4.76
N LYS A 363 -20.94 -11.33 -6.01
CA LYS A 363 -21.22 -12.34 -7.05
C LYS A 363 -20.35 -13.58 -6.92
N ASN A 364 -19.04 -13.43 -6.75
CA ASN A 364 -18.11 -14.56 -6.84
C ASN A 364 -17.91 -15.21 -5.46
N LYS A 365 -18.62 -16.32 -5.20
CA LYS A 365 -18.46 -17.10 -3.95
C LYS A 365 -17.10 -17.80 -3.86
N ILE A 366 -16.53 -18.22 -5.01
CA ILE A 366 -15.21 -18.87 -5.09
C ILE A 366 -14.22 -17.86 -5.65
N LEU A 367 -13.36 -17.33 -4.77
CA LEU A 367 -12.38 -16.32 -5.13
C LEU A 367 -11.01 -17.00 -5.32
N ASN A 368 -10.41 -16.80 -6.49
CA ASN A 368 -9.03 -17.21 -6.70
C ASN A 368 -8.10 -16.35 -5.84
N TYR A 369 -7.05 -16.98 -5.29
CA TYR A 369 -6.01 -16.33 -4.50
C TYR A 369 -5.41 -15.13 -5.20
N LEU A 370 -5.08 -15.29 -6.49
CA LEU A 370 -4.50 -14.25 -7.32
C LEU A 370 -5.38 -13.00 -7.31
N ASN A 371 -6.69 -13.15 -7.46
CA ASN A 371 -7.63 -12.03 -7.48
C ASN A 371 -7.69 -11.31 -6.12
N LEU A 372 -7.70 -12.07 -5.02
CA LEU A 372 -7.68 -11.48 -3.67
C LEU A 372 -6.40 -10.68 -3.42
N TYR A 373 -5.27 -11.20 -3.89
CA TYR A 373 -3.98 -10.51 -3.82
C TYR A 373 -4.01 -9.18 -4.59
N PHE A 374 -4.51 -9.21 -5.83
CA PHE A 374 -4.63 -8.02 -6.67
C PHE A 374 -5.57 -6.98 -6.08
N VAL A 375 -6.76 -7.38 -5.63
CA VAL A 375 -7.70 -6.45 -4.98
C VAL A 375 -7.09 -5.85 -3.71
N GLY A 376 -6.40 -6.66 -2.90
CA GLY A 376 -5.69 -6.18 -1.71
C GLY A 376 -4.62 -5.13 -2.02
N ILE A 377 -3.78 -5.35 -3.04
CA ILE A 377 -2.78 -4.36 -3.47
C ILE A 377 -3.46 -3.12 -4.04
N ASN A 378 -4.51 -3.29 -4.84
CA ASN A 378 -5.22 -2.17 -5.45
C ASN A 378 -5.80 -1.24 -4.38
N ILE A 379 -6.48 -1.79 -3.37
CA ILE A 379 -6.98 -1.00 -2.22
C ILE A 379 -5.82 -0.30 -1.49
N ALA A 380 -4.67 -0.97 -1.31
CA ALA A 380 -3.51 -0.34 -0.66
C ALA A 380 -2.93 0.82 -1.50
N ILE A 381 -2.86 0.69 -2.81
CA ILE A 381 -2.45 1.76 -3.73
C ILE A 381 -3.43 2.95 -3.64
N ILE A 382 -4.74 2.66 -3.62
CA ILE A 382 -5.79 3.67 -3.49
C ILE A 382 -5.64 4.43 -2.17
N VAL A 383 -5.38 3.73 -1.06
CA VAL A 383 -5.10 4.33 0.25
C VAL A 383 -3.93 5.31 0.16
N VAL A 384 -2.81 4.90 -0.44
CA VAL A 384 -1.60 5.75 -0.57
C VAL A 384 -1.88 7.01 -1.39
N ILE A 385 -2.57 6.88 -2.53
CA ILE A 385 -2.86 8.02 -3.41
C ILE A 385 -3.83 8.99 -2.77
N SER A 386 -4.88 8.46 -2.16
CA SER A 386 -5.88 9.26 -1.44
C SER A 386 -5.21 10.04 -0.31
N PHE A 387 -4.29 9.40 0.41
CA PHE A 387 -3.51 10.03 1.47
C PHE A 387 -2.61 11.16 0.94
N ILE A 388 -1.79 10.90 -0.09
CA ILE A 388 -0.89 11.90 -0.68
C ILE A 388 -1.68 13.05 -1.29
N PHE A 389 -2.79 12.76 -1.95
CA PHE A 389 -3.65 13.79 -2.53
C PHE A 389 -4.31 14.65 -1.44
N GLY A 390 -4.75 14.06 -0.34
CA GLY A 390 -5.26 14.82 0.79
C GLY A 390 -4.19 15.71 1.43
N LEU A 391 -2.95 15.21 1.56
CA LEU A 391 -1.81 16.02 2.02
C LEU A 391 -1.58 17.22 1.10
N ASN A 392 -1.63 17.01 -0.22
CA ASN A 392 -1.50 18.07 -1.22
C ASN A 392 -2.55 19.17 -1.00
N GLN A 393 -3.82 18.80 -0.76
CA GLN A 393 -4.88 19.79 -0.51
C GLN A 393 -4.63 20.62 0.75
N VAL A 394 -4.15 19.98 1.82
CA VAL A 394 -3.79 20.69 3.05
C VAL A 394 -2.66 21.68 2.79
N LEU A 395 -1.62 21.28 2.07
CA LEU A 395 -0.50 22.16 1.70
C LEU A 395 -0.96 23.33 0.81
N LEU A 396 -1.77 23.07 -0.21
CA LEU A 396 -2.32 24.10 -1.08
C LEU A 396 -3.18 25.11 -0.35
N SER A 397 -3.94 24.70 0.67
CA SER A 397 -4.75 25.61 1.49
C SER A 397 -3.89 26.66 2.21
N GLU A 398 -2.61 26.36 2.42
CA GLU A 398 -1.60 27.23 3.02
C GLU A 398 -0.69 27.86 1.96
N SER A 399 -1.10 27.87 0.69
CA SER A 399 -0.33 28.37 -0.47
C SER A 399 1.00 27.64 -0.76
N ASN A 400 1.17 26.44 -0.23
CA ASN A 400 2.34 25.60 -0.49
C ASN A 400 2.13 24.73 -1.74
N LYS A 401 3.00 24.90 -2.74
CA LYS A 401 2.93 24.22 -4.05
C LYS A 401 3.98 23.12 -4.25
N ALA A 402 4.63 22.65 -3.18
CA ALA A 402 5.76 21.72 -3.27
C ALA A 402 5.49 20.45 -4.10
N PHE A 403 4.28 19.91 -4.08
CA PHE A 403 3.93 18.71 -4.86
C PHE A 403 3.59 18.99 -6.35
N TYR A 404 3.47 20.27 -6.74
CA TYR A 404 3.34 20.71 -8.13
C TYR A 404 4.68 21.11 -8.76
N THR A 405 5.68 21.48 -7.95
CA THR A 405 6.99 21.96 -8.40
C THR A 405 8.07 20.91 -8.25
N ILE A 406 7.79 19.65 -8.59
CA ILE A 406 8.85 18.65 -8.71
C ILE A 406 9.70 19.03 -9.91
N ASN A 407 11.01 18.78 -9.88
CA ASN A 407 11.93 18.99 -11.00
C ASN A 407 11.64 18.08 -12.24
N SER A 408 10.44 17.53 -12.31
CA SER A 408 9.84 16.87 -13.45
C SER A 408 8.72 17.74 -13.99
N HIS A 409 8.52 17.78 -15.31
CA HIS A 409 7.34 18.40 -15.92
C HIS A 409 5.98 17.79 -15.47
N LEU A 410 6.01 16.77 -14.60
CA LEU A 410 4.87 16.07 -14.02
C LEU A 410 4.73 16.40 -12.53
N SER A 411 3.50 16.57 -12.05
CA SER A 411 3.21 16.69 -10.61
C SER A 411 3.27 15.33 -9.91
N LEU A 412 3.44 15.32 -8.58
CA LEU A 412 3.46 14.07 -7.80
C LEU A 412 2.19 13.24 -8.03
N MET A 413 1.06 13.92 -8.13
CA MET A 413 -0.23 13.31 -8.42
C MET A 413 -0.21 12.56 -9.75
N GLN A 414 0.31 13.19 -10.80
CA GLN A 414 0.40 12.57 -12.14
C GLN A 414 1.33 11.36 -12.11
N ILE A 415 2.47 11.43 -11.41
CA ILE A 415 3.38 10.29 -11.26
C ILE A 415 2.67 9.11 -10.59
N LEU A 416 1.96 9.36 -9.49
CA LEU A 416 1.25 8.32 -8.75
C LEU A 416 0.09 7.71 -9.55
N THR A 417 -0.68 8.52 -10.29
CA THR A 417 -1.75 8.01 -11.16
C THR A 417 -1.19 7.20 -12.32
N ILE A 418 -0.07 7.60 -12.92
CA ILE A 418 0.64 6.78 -13.93
C ILE A 418 1.00 5.42 -13.35
N ILE A 419 1.59 5.38 -12.15
CA ILE A 419 1.95 4.12 -11.48
C ILE A 419 0.72 3.22 -11.27
N THR A 420 -0.44 3.79 -10.94
CA THR A 420 -1.67 2.99 -10.82
C THR A 420 -2.13 2.39 -12.11
N VAL A 421 -2.09 3.17 -13.20
CA VAL A 421 -2.52 2.70 -14.51
C VAL A 421 -1.60 1.59 -14.98
N PHE A 422 -0.28 1.73 -14.77
CA PHE A 422 0.68 0.65 -15.04
C PHE A 422 0.39 -0.62 -14.21
N PHE A 423 0.05 -0.46 -12.92
CA PHE A 423 -0.36 -1.59 -12.10
C PHE A 423 -1.64 -2.27 -12.63
N GLN A 424 -2.67 -1.51 -13.05
CA GLN A 424 -3.88 -2.07 -13.65
C GLN A 424 -3.59 -2.77 -14.98
N LEU A 425 -2.71 -2.20 -15.81
CA LEU A 425 -2.25 -2.83 -17.06
C LEU A 425 -1.57 -4.17 -16.78
N ALA A 426 -0.65 -4.20 -15.81
CA ALA A 426 0.01 -5.45 -15.39
C ALA A 426 -0.99 -6.49 -14.86
N PHE A 427 -2.05 -6.05 -14.17
CA PHE A 427 -3.08 -6.96 -13.70
C PHE A 427 -3.89 -7.57 -14.85
N ILE A 428 -4.35 -6.74 -15.80
CA ILE A 428 -5.06 -7.22 -16.99
C ILE A 428 -4.21 -8.21 -17.78
N THR A 429 -2.93 -7.90 -18.02
CA THR A 429 -2.04 -8.80 -18.78
C THR A 429 -1.86 -10.15 -18.10
N ILE A 430 -1.73 -10.18 -16.77
CA ILE A 430 -1.64 -11.44 -16.02
C ILE A 430 -2.95 -12.25 -16.12
N VAL A 431 -4.10 -11.60 -16.03
CA VAL A 431 -5.41 -12.26 -16.15
C VAL A 431 -5.63 -12.80 -17.56
N THR A 432 -5.26 -12.05 -18.61
CA THR A 432 -5.39 -12.51 -20.01
C THR A 432 -4.45 -13.67 -20.31
N ILE A 433 -3.21 -13.65 -19.82
CA ILE A 433 -2.28 -14.80 -19.93
C ILE A 433 -2.88 -16.05 -19.28
N TYR A 434 -3.49 -15.90 -18.09
CA TYR A 434 -4.10 -17.03 -17.39
C TYR A 434 -5.32 -17.60 -18.16
N ILE A 435 -6.15 -16.73 -18.74
CA ILE A 435 -7.27 -17.14 -19.60
C ILE A 435 -6.74 -17.87 -20.83
N PHE A 436 -5.72 -17.34 -21.51
CA PHE A 436 -5.13 -17.95 -22.68
C PHE A 436 -4.56 -19.35 -22.39
N LYS A 437 -3.84 -19.49 -21.26
CA LYS A 437 -3.35 -20.79 -20.77
C LYS A 437 -4.49 -21.77 -20.51
N THR A 438 -5.61 -21.30 -19.96
CA THR A 438 -6.78 -22.13 -19.67
C THR A 438 -7.47 -22.58 -20.97
N ILE A 439 -7.62 -21.69 -21.95
CA ILE A 439 -8.19 -22.00 -23.27
C ILE A 439 -7.33 -23.05 -23.99
N ILE A 440 -6.00 -22.89 -24.01
CA ILE A 440 -5.08 -23.88 -24.61
C ILE A 440 -5.22 -25.24 -23.92
N LYS A 441 -5.40 -25.26 -22.60
CA LYS A 441 -5.57 -26.52 -21.87
C LYS A 441 -6.88 -27.21 -22.24
N ILE A 442 -7.98 -26.46 -22.35
CA ILE A 442 -9.29 -26.99 -22.75
C ILE A 442 -9.22 -27.53 -24.18
N SER A 443 -8.66 -26.77 -25.13
CA SER A 443 -8.57 -27.21 -26.53
C SER A 443 -7.71 -28.48 -26.69
N LYS A 444 -6.64 -28.63 -25.89
CA LYS A 444 -5.83 -29.85 -25.86
C LYS A 444 -6.61 -31.06 -25.32
N VAL A 445 -7.47 -30.87 -24.33
CA VAL A 445 -8.30 -31.95 -23.76
C VAL A 445 -9.38 -32.36 -24.77
N GLU A 446 -10.12 -31.41 -25.33
CA GLU A 446 -11.14 -31.70 -26.35
C GLU A 446 -10.56 -32.42 -27.57
N ASN A 447 -9.35 -32.03 -28.01
CA ASN A 447 -8.69 -32.72 -29.11
C ASN A 447 -8.28 -34.15 -28.76
N LYS A 448 -7.87 -34.42 -27.50
CA LYS A 448 -7.59 -35.78 -27.05
C LYS A 448 -8.84 -36.64 -27.01
N GLU A 449 -9.93 -36.13 -26.43
CA GLU A 449 -11.22 -36.82 -26.38
C GLU A 449 -11.76 -37.14 -27.77
N LYS A 450 -11.62 -36.21 -28.73
CA LYS A 450 -11.99 -36.44 -30.14
C LYS A 450 -11.14 -37.53 -30.80
N VAL A 451 -9.84 -37.59 -30.49
CA VAL A 451 -8.94 -38.63 -31.03
C VAL A 451 -9.25 -39.99 -30.39
N GLU A 452 -9.51 -40.05 -29.10
CA GLU A 452 -9.88 -41.28 -28.38
C GLU A 452 -11.23 -41.83 -28.88
N ALA A 453 -12.26 -40.99 -29.01
CA ALA A 453 -13.55 -41.37 -29.56
C ALA A 453 -13.47 -41.87 -31.02
N LYS A 454 -12.55 -41.31 -31.83
CA LYS A 454 -12.29 -41.78 -33.19
C LYS A 454 -11.62 -43.17 -33.18
N ASN A 455 -10.67 -43.39 -32.27
CA ASN A 455 -9.97 -44.67 -32.15
C ASN A 455 -10.87 -45.80 -31.61
N GLU A 456 -11.80 -45.50 -30.70
CA GLU A 456 -12.81 -46.45 -30.22
C GLU A 456 -13.78 -46.87 -31.33
N LYS A 457 -14.24 -45.93 -32.17
CA LYS A 457 -15.06 -46.26 -33.34
C LYS A 457 -14.34 -47.17 -34.34
N ILE A 458 -13.03 -46.98 -34.55
CA ILE A 458 -12.22 -47.84 -35.42
C ILE A 458 -12.03 -49.25 -34.84
N LYS A 459 -12.02 -49.40 -33.50
CA LYS A 459 -11.96 -50.71 -32.85
C LYS A 459 -13.29 -51.46 -32.88
N GLN A 460 -14.43 -50.77 -32.97
CA GLN A 460 -15.75 -51.41 -33.07
C GLN A 460 -16.12 -51.84 -34.49
N THR A 461 -15.43 -51.32 -35.51
CA THR A 461 -15.64 -51.67 -36.93
C THR A 461 -14.68 -52.72 -37.46
N LYS A 462 -13.72 -53.18 -36.66
CA LYS A 462 -12.87 -54.35 -36.91
C LYS A 462 -13.32 -55.49 -36.04
#